data_AF-A0A1T5FAQ3-F1
#
_entry.id   AF-A0A1T5FAQ3-F1
#
_cell.length_a   1.000
_cell.length_b   1.000
_cell.length_c   1.000
_cell.angle_alpha   90.00
_cell.angle_beta   90.00
_cell.angle_gamma   90.00
#
_symmetry.space_group_name_H-M   'P 1'
#
loop_
_entity.id
_entity.type
_entity.pdbx_description
1 polymer ?
#
loop_
_entity_poly.entity_id
_entity_poly.type
_entity_poly.pdbx_seq_one_letter_code
_entity_poly.pdbx_strand_id
1 'polypeptide(L)'
;MSRKNTIRNKELSEDVQEEMFEEVEEKVEETQDFIRTIFSPKKISTYLVTKNLPFVAFLVFLTLIYISNRHLAERTVRQIDRLGKEVKELSWDYKSLSAELMKLTTQTEIAKRADTLGLKERTEPPIKLEVLKEKK
;
A
#
# COMPACT_ATOMS: atom_id res chain seq x y z
N MET A 1 2.42 -31.10 12.41
CA MET A 1 1.09 -31.49 11.91
C MET A 1 0.26 -30.24 11.71
N SER A 2 0.00 -29.85 10.46
CA SER A 2 -0.75 -28.63 10.12
C SER A 2 -2.24 -28.98 9.97
N ARG A 3 -3.11 -28.35 10.77
CA ARG A 3 -4.57 -28.49 10.64
C ARG A 3 -5.02 -27.68 9.43
N LYS A 4 -5.38 -28.36 8.34
CA LYS A 4 -6.00 -27.73 7.16
C LYS A 4 -7.39 -27.21 7.53
N ASN A 5 -7.67 -25.98 7.13
CA ASN A 5 -8.86 -25.21 7.45
C ASN A 5 -10.07 -25.75 6.63
N THR A 6 -11.14 -26.22 7.27
CA THR A 6 -12.30 -26.89 6.64
C THR A 6 -13.55 -26.01 6.50
N ILE A 7 -13.45 -24.69 6.68
CA ILE A 7 -14.63 -23.79 6.70
C ILE A 7 -15.06 -23.34 5.28
N ARG A 8 -14.33 -23.73 4.22
CA ARG A 8 -14.56 -23.19 2.86
C ARG A 8 -15.44 -24.05 1.93
N ASN A 9 -15.90 -25.23 2.35
CA ASN A 9 -16.58 -26.19 1.47
C ASN A 9 -17.95 -26.64 2.01
N LYS A 10 -18.73 -25.73 2.59
CA LYS A 10 -20.18 -25.95 2.70
C LYS A 10 -20.78 -25.11 1.58
N GLU A 11 -20.94 -25.73 0.41
CA GLU A 11 -21.77 -25.14 -0.65
C GLU A 11 -23.12 -24.85 -0.01
N LEU A 12 -23.51 -23.58 -0.10
CA LEU A 12 -24.81 -23.12 0.38
C LEU A 12 -25.85 -24.00 -0.32
N SER A 13 -26.82 -24.55 0.40
CA SER A 13 -27.87 -25.39 -0.17
C SER A 13 -28.45 -24.73 -1.43
N GLU A 14 -28.66 -25.51 -2.49
CA GLU A 14 -29.12 -25.02 -3.80
C GLU A 14 -30.35 -24.10 -3.65
N ASP A 15 -31.28 -24.46 -2.77
CA ASP A 15 -32.46 -23.67 -2.42
C ASP A 15 -32.14 -22.25 -1.86
N VAL A 16 -31.08 -22.12 -1.05
CA VAL A 16 -30.68 -20.82 -0.46
C VAL A 16 -29.91 -19.99 -1.48
N GLN A 17 -29.22 -20.63 -2.43
CA GLN A 17 -28.64 -19.91 -3.55
C GLN A 17 -29.76 -19.38 -4.45
N GLU A 18 -30.75 -20.21 -4.79
CA GLU A 18 -31.89 -19.80 -5.61
C GLU A 18 -32.69 -18.65 -4.96
N GLU A 19 -33.03 -18.72 -3.67
CA GLU A 19 -33.70 -17.61 -2.97
C GLU A 19 -32.87 -16.32 -2.97
N MET A 20 -31.56 -16.41 -2.77
CA MET A 20 -30.67 -15.25 -2.83
C MET A 20 -30.53 -14.69 -4.25
N PHE A 21 -30.54 -15.54 -5.27
CA PHE A 21 -30.48 -15.12 -6.67
C PHE A 21 -31.80 -14.45 -7.08
N GLU A 22 -32.95 -14.99 -6.68
CA GLU A 22 -34.27 -14.40 -6.94
C GLU A 22 -34.44 -13.03 -6.26
N GLU A 23 -34.06 -12.88 -4.98
CA GLU A 23 -34.14 -11.58 -4.27
C GLU A 23 -33.21 -10.52 -4.89
N VAL A 24 -32.03 -10.95 -5.36
CA VAL A 24 -31.09 -10.07 -6.07
C VAL A 24 -31.66 -9.67 -7.43
N GLU A 25 -32.27 -10.59 -8.17
CA GLU A 25 -32.86 -10.33 -9.47
C GLU A 25 -34.06 -9.38 -9.36
N GLU A 26 -34.94 -9.57 -8.37
CA GLU A 26 -36.06 -8.67 -8.07
C GLU A 26 -35.55 -7.25 -7.75
N LYS A 27 -34.55 -7.10 -6.88
CA LYS A 27 -33.97 -5.77 -6.57
C LYS A 27 -33.27 -5.13 -7.74
N VAL A 28 -32.64 -5.93 -8.60
CA VAL A 28 -32.01 -5.45 -9.82
C VAL A 28 -33.07 -4.97 -10.81
N GLU A 29 -34.16 -5.72 -11.00
CA GLU A 29 -35.29 -5.31 -11.84
C GLU A 29 -35.98 -4.05 -11.32
N GLU A 30 -36.27 -3.96 -10.02
CA GLU A 30 -36.83 -2.76 -9.39
C GLU A 30 -35.93 -1.53 -9.62
N THR A 31 -34.61 -1.71 -9.49
CA THR A 31 -33.63 -0.65 -9.73
C THR A 31 -33.58 -0.27 -11.21
N GLN A 32 -33.64 -1.25 -12.11
CA GLN A 32 -33.64 -1.02 -13.55
C GLN A 32 -34.91 -0.33 -14.03
N ASP A 33 -36.07 -0.72 -13.52
CA ASP A 33 -37.36 -0.15 -13.88
C ASP A 33 -37.54 1.25 -13.29
N PHE A 34 -37.01 1.50 -12.09
CA PHE A 34 -36.90 2.85 -11.55
C PHE A 34 -36.04 3.74 -12.47
N ILE A 35 -34.87 3.26 -12.89
CA ILE A 35 -33.99 3.98 -13.84
C ILE A 35 -34.74 4.21 -15.15
N ARG A 36 -35.34 3.20 -15.77
CA ARG A 36 -36.10 3.34 -17.02
C ARG A 36 -37.24 4.34 -16.89
N THR A 37 -37.93 4.35 -15.75
CA THR A 37 -39.03 5.28 -15.47
C THR A 37 -38.55 6.73 -15.34
N ILE A 38 -37.40 6.95 -14.70
CA ILE A 38 -36.81 8.29 -14.50
C ILE A 38 -36.14 8.81 -15.78
N PHE A 39 -35.46 7.94 -16.54
CA PHE A 39 -34.78 8.28 -17.79
C PHE A 39 -35.70 8.27 -19.03
N SER A 40 -36.99 7.99 -18.84
CA SER A 40 -37.97 8.05 -19.92
C SER A 40 -38.13 9.48 -20.45
N PRO A 41 -37.97 9.71 -21.77
CA PRO A 41 -37.99 11.06 -22.37
C PRO A 41 -39.31 11.80 -22.18
N LYS A 42 -40.41 11.07 -21.97
CA LYS A 42 -41.75 11.62 -21.71
C LYS A 42 -41.87 12.33 -20.36
N LYS A 43 -41.07 11.96 -19.35
CA LYS A 43 -41.09 12.54 -18.00
C LYS A 43 -40.10 13.71 -17.88
N ILE A 44 -38.98 13.69 -18.59
CA ILE A 44 -38.01 14.80 -18.67
C ILE A 44 -38.51 15.84 -19.68
N SER A 45 -39.72 16.37 -19.47
CA SER A 45 -40.16 17.51 -20.29
C SER A 45 -39.37 18.75 -19.90
N THR A 46 -39.01 19.59 -20.88
CA THR A 46 -38.30 20.85 -20.67
C THR A 46 -38.98 21.73 -19.61
N TYR A 47 -40.31 21.61 -19.47
CA TYR A 47 -41.14 22.31 -18.48
C TYR A 47 -40.81 21.95 -17.02
N LEU A 48 -40.52 20.68 -16.71
CA LEU A 48 -40.16 20.27 -15.34
C LEU A 48 -38.74 20.70 -14.97
N VAL A 49 -37.83 20.72 -15.95
CA VAL A 49 -36.45 21.18 -15.77
C VAL A 49 -36.40 22.69 -15.56
N THR A 50 -37.16 23.48 -16.33
CA THR A 50 -37.24 24.94 -16.11
C THR A 50 -37.96 25.30 -14.81
N LYS A 51 -38.99 24.54 -14.40
CA LYS A 51 -39.68 24.75 -13.12
C LYS A 51 -38.78 24.48 -11.90
N ASN A 52 -37.83 23.54 -12.01
CA ASN A 52 -36.91 23.16 -10.94
C ASN A 52 -35.45 23.53 -11.26
N LEU A 53 -35.24 24.57 -12.07
CA LEU A 53 -33.92 25.02 -12.51
C LEU A 53 -32.88 25.15 -11.38
N PRO A 54 -33.18 25.77 -10.21
CA PRO A 54 -32.17 25.90 -9.15
C PRO A 54 -31.73 24.54 -8.57
N PHE A 55 -32.62 23.55 -8.51
CA PHE A 55 -32.30 22.22 -8.01
C PHE A 55 -31.41 21.45 -8.99
N VAL A 56 -31.69 21.51 -10.29
CA VAL A 56 -30.86 20.87 -11.32
C VAL A 56 -29.46 21.52 -11.37
N ALA A 57 -29.38 22.86 -11.28
CA ALA A 57 -28.12 23.55 -11.20
C ALA A 57 -27.28 23.13 -9.98
N PHE A 58 -27.93 22.91 -8.83
CA PHE A 58 -27.28 22.39 -7.63
C PHE A 58 -26.71 20.97 -7.83
N LEU A 59 -27.45 20.07 -8.48
CA LEU A 59 -26.97 18.72 -8.79
C LEU A 59 -25.79 18.73 -9.77
N VAL A 60 -25.84 19.58 -10.80
CA VAL A 60 -24.71 19.76 -11.73
C VAL A 60 -23.49 20.29 -10.98
N PHE A 61 -23.67 21.28 -10.10
CA PHE A 61 -22.60 21.81 -9.27
C PHE A 61 -21.96 20.72 -8.38
N LEU A 62 -22.77 19.88 -7.73
CA LEU A 62 -22.29 18.77 -6.93
C LEU A 62 -21.52 17.74 -7.78
N THR A 63 -22.01 17.47 -8.99
CA THR A 63 -21.35 16.57 -9.94
C THR A 63 -19.99 17.11 -10.36
N LEU A 64 -19.88 18.41 -10.62
CA LEU A 64 -18.60 19.05 -10.94
C LEU A 64 -17.62 18.93 -9.76
N ILE A 65 -18.06 19.21 -8.53
CA ILE A 65 -17.24 19.03 -7.33
C ILE A 65 -16.77 17.58 -7.21
N TYR A 66 -17.65 16.61 -7.45
CA TYR A 66 -17.30 15.19 -7.39
C TYR A 66 -16.22 14.82 -8.41
N ILE A 67 -16.37 15.24 -9.67
CA ILE A 67 -15.37 14.98 -10.71
C ILE A 67 -14.04 15.66 -10.37
N SER A 68 -14.07 16.89 -9.87
CA SER A 68 -12.87 17.60 -9.43
C SER A 68 -12.15 16.86 -8.30
N ASN A 69 -12.87 16.43 -7.27
CA ASN A 69 -12.32 15.66 -6.16
C ASN A 69 -11.75 14.32 -6.60
N ARG A 70 -12.43 13.63 -7.53
CA ARG A 70 -11.95 12.38 -8.11
C ARG A 70 -10.59 12.55 -8.78
N HIS A 71 -10.42 13.61 -9.57
CA HIS A 71 -9.13 13.86 -10.25
C HIS A 71 -8.00 14.17 -9.26
N LEU A 72 -8.30 14.91 -8.18
CA LEU A 72 -7.33 15.17 -7.12
C LEU A 72 -6.90 13.86 -6.43
N ALA A 73 -7.85 13.03 -6.03
CA ALA A 73 -7.57 11.73 -5.42
C ALA A 73 -6.72 10.85 -6.33
N GLU A 74 -7.04 10.79 -7.62
CA GLU A 74 -6.31 10.00 -8.60
C GLU A 74 -4.85 10.48 -8.77
N ARG A 75 -4.61 11.79 -8.76
CA ARG A 75 -3.26 12.37 -8.77
C ARG A 75 -2.50 12.03 -7.50
N THR A 76 -3.13 12.15 -6.33
CA THR A 76 -2.53 11.84 -5.03
C THR A 76 -2.14 10.37 -4.94
N VAL A 77 -3.01 9.44 -5.37
CA VAL A 77 -2.70 8.00 -5.39
C VAL A 77 -1.47 7.72 -6.26
N ARG A 78 -1.42 8.29 -7.48
CA ARG A 78 -0.23 8.14 -8.34
C ARG A 78 1.04 8.72 -7.72
N GLN A 79 0.92 9.82 -6.99
CA GLN A 79 2.05 10.42 -6.29
C GLN A 79 2.54 9.50 -5.17
N ILE A 80 1.64 8.94 -4.36
CA ILE A 80 1.96 7.98 -3.31
C ILE A 80 2.72 6.78 -3.90
N ASP A 81 2.25 6.22 -5.02
CA ASP A 81 2.91 5.09 -5.66
C ASP A 81 4.34 5.42 -6.14
N ARG A 82 4.55 6.64 -6.67
CA ARG A 82 5.88 7.10 -7.10
C ARG A 82 6.81 7.27 -5.89
N LEU A 83 6.37 8.01 -4.87
CA LEU A 83 7.15 8.22 -3.65
C LEU A 83 7.45 6.88 -2.95
N GLY A 84 6.50 5.94 -2.93
CA GLY A 84 6.71 4.62 -2.37
C GLY A 84 7.81 3.82 -3.09
N LYS A 85 7.92 3.97 -4.42
CA LYS A 85 9.01 3.36 -5.19
C LYS A 85 10.35 4.03 -4.88
N GLU A 86 10.40 5.36 -4.84
CA GLU A 86 11.62 6.12 -4.53
C GLU A 86 12.15 5.78 -3.13
N VAL A 87 11.29 5.70 -2.13
CA VAL A 87 11.67 5.29 -0.76
C VAL A 87 12.23 3.87 -0.75
N LYS A 88 11.61 2.95 -1.51
CA LYS A 88 12.06 1.57 -1.60
C LYS A 88 13.43 1.46 -2.25
N GLU A 89 13.65 2.17 -3.36
CA GLU A 89 14.93 2.26 -4.05
C GLU A 89 16.02 2.83 -3.12
N LEU A 90 15.75 3.96 -2.47
CA LEU A 90 16.68 4.56 -1.52
C LEU A 90 17.02 3.62 -0.35
N SER A 91 16.05 2.82 0.10
CA SER A 91 16.28 1.81 1.14
C SER A 91 17.18 0.66 0.67
N TRP A 92 17.14 0.32 -0.62
CA TRP A 92 18.01 -0.68 -1.22
C TRP A 92 19.43 -0.15 -1.39
N ASP A 93 19.57 1.10 -1.82
CA ASP A 93 20.88 1.76 -1.91
C ASP A 93 21.55 1.86 -0.55
N TYR A 94 20.80 2.28 0.48
CA TYR A 94 21.31 2.33 1.85
C TYR A 94 21.79 0.96 2.33
N LYS A 95 21.00 -0.10 2.12
CA LYS A 95 21.37 -1.46 2.54
C LYS A 95 22.61 -1.97 1.79
N SER A 96 22.68 -1.71 0.49
CA SER A 96 23.81 -2.12 -0.34
C SER A 96 25.09 -1.41 0.08
N LEU A 97 25.02 -0.08 0.25
CA LEU A 97 26.15 0.72 0.72
C LEU A 97 26.58 0.33 2.14
N SER A 98 25.63 0.09 3.05
CA SER A 98 25.92 -0.36 4.41
C SER A 98 26.61 -1.73 4.42
N ALA A 99 26.17 -2.67 3.58
CA ALA A 99 26.81 -3.98 3.43
C ALA A 99 28.22 -3.86 2.85
N GLU A 100 28.44 -2.98 1.87
CA GLU A 100 29.77 -2.69 1.35
C GLU A 100 30.67 -2.09 2.44
N LEU A 101 30.17 -1.12 3.19
CA LEU A 101 30.88 -0.51 4.32
C LEU A 101 31.29 -1.57 5.35
N MET A 102 30.37 -2.46 5.75
CA MET A 102 30.67 -3.55 6.68
C MET A 102 31.77 -4.49 6.16
N LYS A 103 31.73 -4.82 4.86
CA LYS A 103 32.79 -5.62 4.22
C LYS A 103 34.13 -4.89 4.29
N LEU A 104 34.15 -3.59 3.97
CA LEU A 104 35.36 -2.78 4.00
C LEU A 104 35.92 -2.62 5.42
N THR A 105 35.05 -2.55 6.43
CA THR A 105 35.44 -2.43 7.85
C THR A 105 35.70 -3.77 8.53
N THR A 106 35.58 -4.89 7.81
CA THR A 106 35.87 -6.21 8.37
C THR A 106 37.36 -6.31 8.69
N GLN A 107 37.70 -6.84 9.87
CA GLN A 107 39.08 -6.94 10.38
C GLN A 107 40.04 -7.59 9.38
N THR A 108 39.60 -8.63 8.67
CA THR A 108 40.38 -9.29 7.62
C THR A 108 40.68 -8.39 6.42
N GLU A 109 39.71 -7.60 5.96
CA GLU A 109 39.90 -6.66 4.84
C GLU A 109 40.74 -5.45 5.26
N ILE A 110 40.56 -4.95 6.48
CA ILE A 110 41.41 -3.90 7.06
C ILE A 110 42.84 -4.42 7.19
N ALA A 111 43.06 -5.62 7.73
CA ALA A 111 44.39 -6.21 7.89
C ALA A 111 45.10 -6.36 6.55
N LYS A 112 44.41 -6.83 5.50
CA LYS A 112 44.97 -6.89 4.13
C LYS A 112 45.40 -5.51 3.61
N ARG A 113 44.59 -4.47 3.85
CA ARG A 113 44.93 -3.10 3.43
C ARG A 113 46.00 -2.46 4.31
N ALA A 114 46.10 -2.84 5.58
CA ALA A 114 47.10 -2.33 6.51
C ALA A 114 48.46 -3.01 6.29
N ASP A 115 48.49 -4.24 5.76
CA ASP A 115 49.73 -4.95 5.41
C ASP A 115 50.52 -4.23 4.30
N THR A 116 49.83 -3.59 3.34
CA THR A 116 50.51 -2.73 2.34
C THR A 116 51.15 -1.49 2.97
N LEU A 117 50.72 -1.09 4.16
CA LEU A 117 51.30 -0.02 4.96
C LEU A 117 52.36 -0.53 5.95
N GLY A 118 52.68 -1.83 5.92
CA GLY A 118 53.64 -2.49 6.82
C GLY A 118 53.12 -2.76 8.24
N LEU A 119 51.82 -2.61 8.47
CA LEU A 119 51.18 -2.83 9.78
C LEU A 119 50.69 -4.27 9.88
N LYS A 120 51.10 -4.99 10.93
CA LYS A 120 50.70 -6.38 11.19
C LYS A 120 49.73 -6.47 12.36
N GLU A 121 48.75 -7.34 12.19
CA GLU A 121 47.82 -7.68 13.26
C GLU A 121 48.54 -8.45 14.37
N ARG A 122 48.27 -8.07 15.63
CA ARG A 122 48.85 -8.74 16.79
C ARG A 122 48.03 -9.99 17.09
N THR A 123 48.58 -11.15 16.80
CA THR A 123 47.97 -12.48 17.05
C THR A 123 48.06 -12.93 18.51
N GLU A 124 49.01 -12.38 19.27
CA GLU A 124 49.19 -12.73 20.68
C GLU A 124 48.41 -11.80 21.60
N PRO A 125 47.74 -12.34 22.64
CA PRO A 125 46.99 -11.53 23.59
C PRO A 125 47.92 -10.56 24.35
N PRO A 126 47.42 -9.37 24.74
CA PRO A 126 48.20 -8.42 25.51
C PRO A 126 48.57 -8.99 26.89
N ILE A 127 49.85 -8.85 27.26
CA ILE A 127 50.36 -9.26 28.56
C ILE A 127 49.80 -8.30 29.60
N LYS A 128 49.08 -8.83 30.60
CA LYS A 128 48.60 -8.04 31.74
C LYS A 128 49.78 -7.68 32.62
N LEU A 129 50.09 -6.39 32.71
CA LEU A 129 51.10 -5.88 33.63
C LEU A 129 50.48 -5.78 35.03
N GLU A 130 50.89 -6.67 35.94
CA GLU A 130 50.51 -6.56 37.34
C GLU A 130 51.54 -5.68 38.07
N VAL A 131 51.09 -4.52 38.54
CA VAL A 131 51.94 -3.59 39.27
C VAL A 131 52.15 -4.15 40.68
N LEU A 132 53.32 -4.75 40.91
CA LEU A 132 53.76 -5.11 42.25
C LEU A 132 54.03 -3.80 43.02
N LYS A 133 53.11 -3.42 43.91
CA LYS A 133 53.38 -2.37 44.90
C LYS A 133 54.46 -2.90 45.84
N GLU A 134 55.67 -2.35 45.74
CA GLU A 134 56.69 -2.54 46.77
C GLU A 134 56.16 -1.99 48.10
N LYS A 135 56.07 -2.88 49.10
CA LYS A 135 55.83 -2.47 50.48
C LYS A 135 57.09 -1.79 50.98
N LYS A 136 56.98 -0.50 51.28
CA LYS A 136 57.92 0.22 52.15
C LYS A 136 57.19 0.64 53.41
#